data_AF-A0A9W7IYL3-F1
#
_entry.id   AF-A0A9W7IYL3-F1
#
_cell.length_a   1.000
_cell.length_b   1.000
_cell.length_c   1.000
_cell.angle_alpha   90.00
_cell.angle_beta   90.00
_cell.angle_gamma   90.00
#
_symmetry.space_group_name_H-M   'P 1'
#
loop_
_entity.id
_entity.type
_entity.pdbx_description
1 polymer ?
#
loop_
_entity_poly.entity_id
_entity_poly.type
_entity_poly.pdbx_seq_one_letter_code
_entity_poly.pdbx_strand_id
1 'polypeptide(L)'
;MFLFPESRHSPVRYALSFRPYIDIHKGKVKQIVGSTLRDSKEDELALVTNFESDKSAAEFAELYKKDGLKGGHVIMLGVVH
;
A
#
# COMPACT_ATOMS: atom_id res chain seq x y z
N MET A 1 48.75 -20.30 -19.16
CA MET A 1 47.88 -19.15 -19.42
C MET A 1 46.44 -19.66 -19.41
N PHE A 2 45.74 -19.55 -18.28
CA PHE A 2 44.32 -19.89 -18.17
C PHE A 2 43.58 -18.58 -17.93
N LEU A 3 42.76 -18.20 -18.89
CA LEU A 3 41.87 -17.04 -18.81
C LEU A 3 40.63 -17.47 -18.02
N PHE A 4 40.43 -16.90 -16.83
CA PHE A 4 39.16 -17.01 -16.11
C PHE A 4 38.13 -16.06 -16.76
N PRO A 5 36.87 -16.48 -16.98
CA PRO A 5 35.84 -15.59 -17.47
C PRO A 5 35.43 -14.59 -16.39
N GLU A 6 35.46 -13.29 -16.74
CA GLU A 6 34.91 -12.18 -15.97
C GLU A 6 33.46 -12.49 -15.55
N SER A 7 33.24 -12.70 -14.25
CA SER A 7 31.91 -12.81 -13.66
C SER A 7 31.20 -11.47 -13.78
N ARG A 8 30.20 -11.37 -14.66
CA ARG A 8 29.30 -10.21 -14.74
C ARG A 8 28.46 -10.11 -13.48
N HIS A 9 29.02 -9.49 -12.43
CA HIS A 9 28.24 -8.98 -11.31
C HIS A 9 27.35 -7.86 -11.84
N SER A 10 26.09 -8.18 -12.12
CA SER A 10 25.08 -7.16 -12.39
C SER A 10 24.86 -6.38 -11.09
N PRO A 11 25.06 -5.05 -11.05
CA PRO A 11 24.83 -4.28 -9.84
C PRO A 11 23.34 -4.35 -9.53
N VAL A 12 22.98 -4.95 -8.40
CA VAL A 12 21.61 -4.91 -7.87
C VAL A 12 21.32 -3.44 -7.60
N ARG A 13 20.55 -2.81 -8.49
CA ARG A 13 20.07 -1.44 -8.28
C ARG A 13 18.89 -1.52 -7.33
N TYR A 14 19.08 -1.05 -6.09
CA TYR A 14 17.96 -0.76 -5.20
C TYR A 14 17.21 0.43 -5.77
N ALA A 15 16.17 0.17 -6.56
CA ALA A 15 15.22 1.20 -6.96
C ALA A 15 14.25 1.40 -5.80
N LEU A 16 14.29 2.59 -5.19
CA LEU A 16 13.24 3.04 -4.27
C LEU A 16 11.93 3.08 -5.07
N SER A 17 11.00 2.19 -4.73
CA SER A 17 9.69 2.09 -5.36
C SER A 17 8.64 2.49 -4.33
N PHE A 18 7.93 3.57 -4.61
CA PHE A 18 6.71 3.89 -3.90
C PHE A 18 5.61 2.91 -4.33
N ARG A 19 4.94 2.28 -3.36
CA ARG A 19 3.89 1.28 -3.56
C ARG A 19 2.60 1.86 -2.97
N PRO A 20 1.66 2.34 -3.81
CA PRO A 20 0.46 2.99 -3.30
C PRO A 20 -0.42 2.01 -2.51
N TYR A 21 -1.14 2.53 -1.51
CA TYR A 21 -1.97 1.72 -0.65
C TYR A 21 -3.27 2.45 -0.33
N ILE A 22 -4.41 1.78 -0.44
CA ILE A 22 -5.74 2.33 -0.19
C ILE A 22 -6.45 1.46 0.85
N ASP A 23 -6.62 1.95 2.08
CA ASP A 23 -7.58 1.33 3.01
C ASP A 23 -8.97 1.88 2.76
N ILE A 24 -9.95 1.00 2.72
CA ILE A 24 -11.36 1.34 2.65
C ILE A 24 -12.03 0.87 3.94
N HIS A 25 -12.59 1.80 4.70
CA HIS A 25 -13.33 1.48 5.92
C HIS A 25 -14.59 2.34 6.02
N LYS A 26 -15.75 1.71 6.26
CA LYS A 26 -17.07 2.38 6.36
C LYS A 26 -17.37 3.28 5.14
N GLY A 27 -17.01 2.80 3.94
CA GLY A 27 -17.23 3.51 2.68
C GLY A 27 -16.30 4.70 2.41
N LYS A 28 -15.31 4.95 3.27
CA LYS A 28 -14.33 6.03 3.12
C LYS A 28 -12.94 5.46 2.85
N VAL A 29 -12.14 6.22 2.11
CA VAL A 29 -10.70 5.96 2.02
C VAL A 29 -10.05 6.49 3.28
N LYS A 30 -9.31 5.62 3.97
CA LYS A 30 -8.59 5.95 5.20
C LYS A 30 -7.11 5.58 5.08
N GLN A 31 -6.29 6.19 5.91
CA GLN A 31 -4.96 5.72 6.25
C GLN A 31 -4.98 5.36 7.73
N ILE A 32 -4.88 4.08 8.03
CA ILE A 32 -4.91 3.59 9.41
C ILE A 32 -3.48 3.42 9.92
N VAL A 33 -3.24 3.84 11.15
CA VAL A 33 -1.94 3.71 11.83
C VAL A 33 -2.08 2.70 12.96
N GLY A 34 -1.37 1.59 12.82
CA GLY A 34 -1.38 0.49 13.78
C GLY A 34 -0.76 -0.75 13.18
N SER A 35 -0.06 -1.54 13.99
CA SER A 35 0.74 -2.67 13.53
C SER A 35 -0.08 -3.93 13.21
N THR A 36 -1.30 -4.07 13.75
CA THR A 36 -2.17 -5.22 13.47
C THR A 36 -3.63 -4.87 13.74
N LEU A 37 -4.48 -5.09 12.74
CA LEU A 37 -5.93 -5.10 12.92
C LEU A 37 -6.35 -6.52 13.27
N ARG A 38 -7.08 -6.66 14.37
CA ARG A 38 -7.77 -7.90 14.74
C ARG A 38 -9.26 -7.65 14.51
N ASP A 39 -9.98 -8.66 14.03
CA ASP A 39 -11.43 -8.58 13.78
C ASP A 39 -12.24 -8.65 15.10
N SER A 40 -11.88 -7.85 16.11
CA SER A 40 -12.65 -7.74 17.35
C SER A 40 -13.33 -6.37 17.43
N LYS A 41 -14.49 -6.33 18.09
CA LYS A 41 -15.24 -5.07 18.29
C LYS A 41 -14.45 -4.03 19.11
N GLU A 42 -13.49 -4.48 19.91
CA GLU A 42 -12.62 -3.61 20.70
C GLU A 42 -11.57 -2.92 19.82
N ASP A 43 -11.15 -3.57 18.73
CA ASP A 43 -10.17 -3.03 17.80
C ASP A 43 -10.76 -1.92 16.91
N GLU A 44 -12.07 -1.93 16.63
CA GLU A 44 -12.73 -0.80 15.93
C GLU A 44 -12.61 0.52 16.71
N LEU A 45 -12.61 0.46 18.05
CA LEU A 45 -12.44 1.63 18.92
C LEU A 45 -10.97 2.07 19.02
N ALA A 46 -10.03 1.17 18.72
CA ALA A 46 -8.60 1.41 18.74
C ALA A 46 -8.03 1.86 17.38
N LEU A 47 -8.86 1.93 16.33
CA LEU A 47 -8.46 2.36 15.00
C LEU A 47 -8.02 3.83 14.99
N VAL A 48 -6.71 4.06 15.02
CA VAL A 48 -6.15 5.39 14.82
C VAL A 48 -6.09 5.68 13.33
N THR A 49 -6.83 6.70 12.89
CA THR A 49 -6.82 7.17 11.49
C THR A 49 -5.93 8.40 11.39
N ASN A 50 -4.94 8.36 10.50
CA ASN A 50 -4.08 9.50 10.21
C ASN A 50 -4.63 10.37 9.07
N PHE A 51 -5.35 9.76 8.14
CA PHE A 51 -5.96 10.45 7.02
C PHE A 51 -7.30 9.82 6.66
N GLU A 52 -8.27 10.66 6.31
CA GLU A 52 -9.56 10.24 5.77
C GLU A 52 -9.90 11.14 4.58
N SER A 53 -10.53 10.58 3.55
CA SER A 53 -10.97 11.32 2.37
C SER A 53 -12.37 10.95 1.94
N ASP A 54 -13.09 11.95 1.42
CA ASP A 54 -14.35 11.78 0.69
C ASP A 54 -14.15 11.24 -0.72
N LYS A 55 -12.92 11.30 -1.25
CA LYS A 55 -12.60 10.72 -2.55
C LYS A 55 -12.74 9.21 -2.50
N SER A 56 -13.32 8.65 -3.54
CA SER A 56 -13.46 7.21 -3.71
C SER A 56 -12.11 6.54 -3.92
N ALA A 57 -12.04 5.24 -3.61
CA ALA A 57 -10.86 4.43 -3.92
C ALA A 57 -10.54 4.43 -5.44
N ALA A 58 -11.56 4.54 -6.29
CA ALA A 58 -11.40 4.64 -7.74
C ALA A 58 -10.68 5.92 -8.15
N GLU A 59 -11.01 7.06 -7.54
CA GLU A 59 -10.32 8.33 -7.80
C GLU A 59 -8.83 8.28 -7.42
N PHE A 60 -8.49 7.64 -6.29
CA PHE A 60 -7.10 7.42 -5.92
C PHE A 60 -6.39 6.44 -6.86
N ALA A 61 -7.05 5.36 -7.27
CA ALA A 61 -6.49 4.41 -8.22
C ALA A 61 -6.15 5.06 -9.57
N GLU A 62 -7.03 5.92 -10.10
CA GLU A 62 -6.76 6.67 -11.33
C GLU A 62 -5.64 7.69 -11.14
N LEU A 63 -5.54 8.35 -9.97
CA LEU A 63 -4.41 9.22 -9.65
C LEU A 63 -3.08 8.45 -9.66
N TYR A 64 -3.00 7.31 -8.98
CA TYR A 64 -1.79 6.50 -8.92
C TYR A 64 -1.38 5.96 -10.29
N LYS A 65 -2.36 5.58 -11.11
CA LYS A 65 -2.15 5.16 -12.49
C LYS A 65 -1.61 6.30 -13.34
N LYS A 66 -2.18 7.51 -13.22
CA LYS A 66 -1.72 8.71 -13.93
C LYS A 66 -0.26 9.06 -13.56
N ASP A 67 0.11 8.85 -12.30
CA ASP A 67 1.47 9.10 -11.79
C ASP A 67 2.45 7.93 -12.08
N GLY A 68 1.98 6.87 -12.74
CA GLY A 68 2.81 5.71 -13.08
C GLY A 68 3.24 4.87 -11.88
N LEU A 69 2.55 5.01 -10.74
CA LEU A 69 2.83 4.27 -9.51
C LEU A 69 2.27 2.84 -9.64
N LYS A 70 3.13 1.86 -9.45
CA LYS A 70 2.82 0.44 -9.73
C LYS A 70 2.92 -0.43 -8.49
N GLY A 71 2.21 -1.55 -8.56
CA GLY A 71 2.24 -2.58 -7.53
C GLY A 71 1.67 -2.12 -6.20
N GLY A 72 0.65 -1.28 -6.25
CA GLY A 72 -0.11 -0.92 -5.06
C GLY A 72 -1.09 -1.99 -4.63
N HIS A 73 -1.65 -1.82 -3.44
CA HIS A 73 -2.63 -2.72 -2.84
C HIS A 73 -3.86 -1.94 -2.37
N VAL A 74 -5.00 -2.60 -2.38
CA VAL A 74 -6.26 -2.07 -1.84
C VAL A 74 -6.74 -3.05 -0.79
N ILE A 75 -7.08 -2.55 0.39
CA ILE A 75 -7.58 -3.37 1.50
C ILE A 75 -8.90 -2.78 1.98
N MET A 76 -9.93 -3.62 2.09
CA MET A 76 -11.20 -3.24 2.70
C MET A 76 -11.25 -3.81 4.11
N LEU A 77 -11.42 -2.92 5.08
CA LEU A 77 -11.40 -3.25 6.50
C LEU A 77 -12.83 -3.18 7.02
N GLY A 78 -13.42 -4.34 7.28
CA GLY A 78 -14.79 -4.47 7.78
C GLY A 78 -15.88 -4.33 6.72
N VAL A 79 -17.06 -4.87 7.03
CA VAL A 79 -18.27 -4.75 6.22
C VAL A 79 -19.17 -3.64 6.77
N VAL A 80 -19.79 -2.88 5.88
CA VAL A 80 -20.93 -2.03 6.24
C VAL A 80 -22.07 -2.99 6.62
N HIS A 81 -22.42 -3.05 7.90
CA HIS A 81 -23.69 -3.65 8.32
C HIS A 81 -24.85 -2.75 7.91
#